data_AF-A0AAD4WJ92-F1
#
_entry.id   AF-A0AAD4WJ92-F1
#
_cell.length_a   1.000
_cell.length_b   1.000
_cell.length_c   1.000
_cell.angle_alpha   90.00
_cell.angle_beta   90.00
_cell.angle_gamma   90.00
#
_symmetry.space_group_name_H-M   'P 1'
#
loop_
_entity.id
_entity.type
_entity.pdbx_description
1 polymer ?
#
loop_
_entity_poly.entity_id
_entity_poly.type
_entity_poly.pdbx_seq_one_letter_code
_entity_poly.pdbx_strand_id
1 'polypeptide(L)'
;MAFIGEALISASVQVLCDRITSREFFDLFRQKKLNEPLFMNLKTTLLTLFVVLNDAEEKQLVNPAVREWLKELKRAVFDVEDLLDEINTEALRCKLEGEDQTHKLTNKVWNLLPSSRNHFYQSMNVKIQDLLQRLENFVQQKIALVLGEVARRKVSHRTPTTSLVDEPCVYAW
;
A
#
# COMPACT_ATOMS: atom_id res chain seq x y z
N MET A 1 13.09 -9.62 -25.19
CA MET A 1 11.72 -9.62 -24.62
C MET A 1 11.72 -8.58 -23.51
N ALA A 2 11.24 -7.38 -23.78
CA ALA A 2 11.31 -6.26 -22.83
C ALA A 2 10.07 -6.25 -21.94
N PHE A 3 10.27 -6.38 -20.63
CA PHE A 3 9.25 -6.19 -19.59
C PHE A 3 9.03 -4.66 -19.45
N ILE A 4 8.42 -4.04 -20.44
CA ILE A 4 8.18 -2.59 -20.44
C ILE A 4 6.98 -2.31 -19.53
N GLY A 5 7.26 -1.75 -18.35
CA GLY A 5 6.38 -0.75 -17.74
C GLY A 5 5.20 -1.23 -16.89
N GLU A 6 5.27 -2.39 -16.24
CA GLU A 6 4.35 -2.59 -15.10
C GLU A 6 4.82 -1.73 -13.93
N ALA A 7 4.02 -0.73 -13.55
CA ALA A 7 4.23 0.01 -12.32
C ALA A 7 4.20 -0.97 -11.14
N LEU A 8 5.22 -0.89 -10.29
CA LEU A 8 5.34 -1.69 -9.08
C LEU A 8 4.24 -1.27 -8.10
N ILE A 9 3.57 -2.25 -7.49
CA ILE A 9 2.56 -2.05 -6.45
C ILE A 9 3.22 -1.38 -5.25
N SER A 10 4.49 -1.68 -4.96
CA SER A 10 5.28 -1.02 -3.92
C SER A 10 5.28 0.51 -4.08
N ALA A 11 5.49 1.02 -5.30
CA ALA A 11 5.46 2.45 -5.59
C ALA A 11 4.06 3.05 -5.37
N SER A 12 2.99 2.39 -5.83
CA SER A 12 1.61 2.84 -5.60
C SER A 12 1.27 2.90 -4.11
N VAL A 13 1.63 1.87 -3.33
CA VAL A 13 1.38 1.82 -1.89
C VAL A 13 2.14 2.94 -1.15
N GLN A 14 3.36 3.25 -1.58
CA GLN A 14 4.12 4.38 -1.04
C GLN A 14 3.40 5.71 -1.28
N VAL A 15 2.97 5.97 -2.52
CA VAL A 15 2.22 7.19 -2.88
C VAL A 15 0.96 7.33 -2.04
N LEU A 16 0.22 6.23 -1.84
CA LEU A 16 -0.97 6.22 -0.99
C LEU A 16 -0.64 6.55 0.47
N CYS A 17 0.43 5.97 1.04
CA CYS A 17 0.85 6.28 2.40
C CYS A 17 1.23 7.76 2.57
N ASP A 18 1.97 8.31 1.62
CA ASP A 18 2.35 9.72 1.60
C ASP A 18 1.10 10.62 1.51
N ARG A 19 0.17 10.28 0.62
CA ARG A 19 -1.11 11.00 0.49
C ARG A 19 -1.95 10.94 1.76
N ILE A 20 -2.07 9.77 2.39
CA ILE A 20 -2.79 9.59 3.66
C ILE A 20 -2.22 10.49 4.76
N THR A 21 -0.90 10.69 4.76
CA THR A 21 -0.20 11.53 5.74
C THR A 21 -0.08 13.00 5.36
N SER A 22 -0.45 13.37 4.13
CA SER A 22 -0.42 14.76 3.69
C SER A 22 -1.35 15.59 4.58
N ARG A 23 -0.89 16.81 4.88
CA ARG A 23 -1.63 17.72 5.76
C ARG A 23 -2.99 18.06 5.16
N GLU A 24 -3.02 18.32 3.86
CA GLU A 24 -4.24 18.65 3.13
C GLU A 24 -5.27 17.54 3.30
N PHE A 25 -4.86 16.29 3.08
CA PHE A 25 -5.76 15.15 3.14
C PHE A 25 -6.18 14.86 4.58
N PHE A 26 -5.24 14.89 5.54
CA PHE A 26 -5.52 14.68 6.95
C PHE A 26 -6.49 15.72 7.54
N ASP A 27 -6.34 16.99 7.16
CA ASP A 27 -7.25 18.07 7.58
C ASP A 27 -8.68 17.87 7.05
N LEU A 28 -8.85 17.22 5.87
CA LEU A 28 -10.19 16.85 5.38
C LEU A 28 -10.90 15.88 6.33
N PHE A 29 -10.20 14.89 6.88
CA PHE A 29 -10.81 13.92 7.81
C PHE A 29 -11.33 14.62 9.06
N ARG A 30 -10.49 15.49 9.63
CA ARG A 30 -10.84 16.28 10.82
C ARG A 30 -12.07 17.15 10.57
N GLN A 31 -12.13 17.81 9.42
CA GLN A 31 -13.22 18.73 9.09
C GLN A 31 -14.53 18.02 8.71
N LYS A 32 -14.45 16.82 8.11
CA LYS A 32 -15.60 16.10 7.55
C LYS A 32 -16.12 14.97 8.44
N LYS A 33 -15.60 14.84 9.67
CA LYS A 33 -15.95 13.78 10.64
C LYS A 33 -15.76 12.37 10.07
N LEU A 34 -14.78 12.20 9.20
CA LEU A 34 -14.36 10.86 8.79
C LEU A 34 -13.63 10.17 9.95
N ASN A 35 -13.68 8.83 9.98
CA ASN A 35 -13.13 8.07 11.09
C ASN A 35 -11.59 8.06 11.03
N GLU A 36 -10.96 8.97 11.78
CA GLU A 36 -9.50 9.11 11.84
C GLU A 36 -8.77 7.80 12.24
N PRO A 37 -9.19 7.08 13.30
CA PRO A 37 -8.63 5.77 13.63
C PRO A 37 -8.67 4.77 12.47
N LEU A 38 -9.78 4.73 11.71
CA LEU A 38 -9.93 3.81 10.59
C LEU A 38 -8.90 4.08 9.49
N PHE A 39 -8.61 5.35 9.24
CA PHE A 39 -7.64 5.77 8.23
C PHE A 39 -6.19 5.51 8.65
N MET A 40 -5.89 5.68 9.93
CA MET A 40 -4.59 5.30 10.50
C MET A 40 -4.36 3.79 10.45
N ASN A 41 -5.41 2.99 10.62
CA ASN A 41 -5.34 1.54 10.43
C ASN A 41 -5.07 1.19 8.97
N LEU A 42 -5.78 1.83 8.01
CA LEU A 42 -5.53 1.65 6.58
C LEU A 42 -4.06 1.92 6.23
N LYS A 43 -3.51 3.05 6.69
CA LYS A 43 -2.08 3.36 6.52
C LYS A 43 -1.18 2.26 7.09
N THR A 44 -1.44 1.83 8.32
CA THR A 44 -0.61 0.84 9.01
C THR A 44 -0.61 -0.51 8.29
N THR A 45 -1.77 -0.93 7.78
CA THR A 45 -1.92 -2.15 6.98
C THR A 45 -1.20 -2.03 5.64
N LEU A 46 -1.32 -0.90 4.95
CA LEU A 46 -0.59 -0.62 3.72
C LEU A 46 0.93 -0.65 3.93
N LEU A 47 1.45 -0.04 5.00
CA LEU A 47 2.87 -0.11 5.36
C LEU A 47 3.33 -1.54 5.65
N THR A 48 2.49 -2.33 6.30
CA THR A 48 2.78 -3.74 6.60
C THR A 48 2.89 -4.57 5.33
N LEU A 49 2.09 -4.25 4.30
CA LEU A 49 2.15 -4.87 2.99
C LEU A 49 3.36 -4.36 2.19
N PHE A 50 3.67 -3.07 2.26
CA PHE A 50 4.83 -2.46 1.61
C PHE A 50 6.14 -3.20 1.90
N VAL A 51 6.36 -3.59 3.16
CA VAL A 51 7.56 -4.35 3.57
C VAL A 51 7.72 -5.67 2.83
N VAL A 52 6.63 -6.33 2.45
CA VAL A 52 6.67 -7.63 1.75
C VAL A 52 6.51 -7.51 0.24
N LEU A 53 6.13 -6.33 -0.27
CA LEU A 53 5.88 -6.13 -1.70
C LEU A 53 7.15 -6.31 -2.53
N ASN A 54 8.31 -5.81 -2.09
CA ASN A 54 9.57 -5.98 -2.84
C ASN A 54 9.92 -7.46 -3.03
N ASP A 55 9.85 -8.26 -1.96
CA ASP A 55 10.13 -9.70 -2.00
C ASP A 55 9.08 -10.45 -2.85
N ALA A 56 7.81 -10.06 -2.74
CA ALA A 56 6.75 -10.65 -3.53
C ALA A 56 6.90 -10.34 -5.03
N GLU A 57 7.22 -9.09 -5.38
CA GLU A 57 7.38 -8.62 -6.77
C GLU A 57 8.54 -9.31 -7.48
N GLU A 58 9.62 -9.67 -6.77
CA GLU A 58 10.68 -10.53 -7.29
C GLU A 58 10.22 -11.99 -7.44
N LYS A 59 9.54 -12.53 -6.41
CA LYS A 59 9.10 -13.93 -6.37
C LYS A 59 7.96 -14.25 -7.34
N GLN A 60 7.22 -13.26 -7.85
CA GLN A 60 6.11 -13.46 -8.80
C GLN A 60 6.54 -14.13 -10.11
N LEU A 61 7.81 -14.00 -10.47
CA LEU A 61 8.37 -14.59 -11.70
C LEU A 61 8.47 -16.11 -11.59
N VAL A 62 8.73 -16.62 -10.38
CA VAL A 62 9.02 -18.03 -10.12
C VAL A 62 7.91 -18.75 -9.36
N ASN A 63 7.09 -18.03 -8.60
CA ASN A 63 6.02 -18.59 -7.79
C ASN A 63 4.63 -18.12 -8.28
N PRO A 64 3.86 -19.00 -8.96
CA PRO A 64 2.51 -18.67 -9.43
C PRO A 64 1.53 -18.26 -8.32
N ALA A 65 1.67 -18.81 -7.11
CA ALA A 65 0.82 -18.44 -5.98
C ALA A 65 1.08 -17.00 -5.52
N VAL A 66 2.35 -16.58 -5.49
CA VAL A 66 2.74 -15.19 -5.20
C VAL A 66 2.26 -14.24 -6.30
N ARG A 67 2.30 -14.68 -7.57
CA ARG A 67 1.78 -13.89 -8.70
C ARG A 67 0.27 -13.64 -8.58
N GLU A 68 -0.52 -14.67 -8.27
CA GLU A 68 -1.96 -14.50 -8.10
C GLU A 68 -2.29 -13.65 -6.86
N TRP A 69 -1.56 -13.86 -5.75
CA TRP A 69 -1.69 -13.03 -4.55
C TRP A 69 -1.41 -11.54 -4.84
N LEU A 70 -0.33 -11.23 -5.56
CA LEU A 70 -0.01 -9.85 -5.96
C LEU A 70 -1.05 -9.25 -6.89
N LYS A 71 -1.58 -10.02 -7.83
CA LYS A 71 -2.61 -9.57 -8.75
C LYS A 71 -3.89 -9.16 -8.01
N GLU A 72 -4.31 -9.93 -7.02
CA GLU A 72 -5.48 -9.57 -6.19
C GLU A 72 -5.17 -8.41 -5.24
N LEU A 73 -3.96 -8.37 -4.68
CA LEU A 73 -3.51 -7.22 -3.86
C LEU A 73 -3.50 -5.92 -4.68
N LYS A 74 -3.05 -5.98 -5.94
CA LYS A 74 -3.05 -4.83 -6.87
C LYS A 74 -4.44 -4.24 -7.03
N ARG A 75 -5.47 -5.09 -7.19
CA ARG A 75 -6.86 -4.65 -7.28
C ARG A 75 -7.30 -3.94 -6.00
N ALA A 76 -7.01 -4.51 -4.84
CA ALA A 76 -7.35 -3.88 -3.56
C ALA A 76 -6.65 -2.54 -3.36
N VAL A 77 -5.40 -2.40 -3.80
CA VAL A 77 -4.64 -1.13 -3.75
C VAL A 77 -5.26 -0.07 -4.67
N PHE A 78 -5.69 -0.46 -5.87
CA PHE A 78 -6.41 0.47 -6.77
C PHE A 78 -7.78 0.88 -6.20
N ASP A 79 -8.51 -0.04 -5.59
CA ASP A 79 -9.78 0.30 -4.93
C ASP A 79 -9.56 1.34 -3.80
N VAL A 80 -8.41 1.30 -3.11
CA VAL A 80 -8.02 2.34 -2.14
C VAL A 80 -7.74 3.67 -2.81
N GLU A 81 -6.95 3.67 -3.90
CA GLU A 81 -6.63 4.87 -4.66
C GLU A 81 -7.90 5.59 -5.15
N ASP A 82 -8.80 4.83 -5.79
CA ASP A 82 -10.11 5.32 -6.26
C ASP A 82 -10.92 5.94 -5.12
N LEU A 83 -10.91 5.32 -3.94
CA LEU A 83 -11.62 5.82 -2.76
C LEU A 83 -11.02 7.14 -2.24
N LEU A 84 -9.68 7.26 -2.22
CA LEU A 84 -9.01 8.50 -1.82
C LEU A 84 -9.31 9.63 -2.82
N ASP A 85 -9.43 9.31 -4.11
CA ASP A 85 -9.81 10.27 -5.16
C ASP A 85 -11.27 10.71 -5.05
N GLU A 86 -12.19 9.80 -4.74
CA GLU A 86 -13.60 10.11 -4.50
C GLU A 86 -13.75 11.10 -3.33
N ILE A 87 -13.04 10.85 -2.22
CA ILE A 87 -13.02 11.75 -1.05
C ILE A 87 -12.43 13.12 -1.41
N ASN A 88 -11.32 13.15 -2.15
CA ASN A 88 -10.68 14.41 -2.54
C ASN A 88 -11.59 15.24 -3.44
N THR A 89 -12.22 14.59 -4.42
CA THR A 89 -13.11 15.22 -5.39
C THR A 89 -14.31 15.84 -4.68
N GLU A 90 -14.92 15.11 -3.74
CA GLU A 90 -16.04 15.64 -2.96
C GLU A 90 -15.60 16.80 -2.04
N ALA A 91 -14.41 16.71 -1.44
CA ALA A 91 -13.86 17.79 -0.62
C ALA A 91 -13.63 19.08 -1.43
N LEU A 92 -13.06 18.98 -2.63
CA LEU A 92 -12.87 20.09 -3.55
C LEU A 92 -14.21 20.69 -4.00
N ARG A 93 -15.19 19.84 -4.33
CA ARG A 93 -16.56 20.29 -4.64
C ARG A 93 -17.16 21.10 -3.49
N CYS A 94 -17.04 20.60 -2.25
CA CYS A 94 -17.52 21.30 -1.06
C CYS A 94 -16.87 22.69 -0.88
N LYS A 95 -15.58 22.82 -1.21
CA LYS A 95 -14.83 24.07 -1.08
C LYS A 95 -15.31 25.10 -2.11
N LEU A 96 -15.42 24.70 -3.37
CA LEU A 96 -15.95 25.54 -4.44
C LEU A 96 -17.37 26.04 -4.12
N GLU A 97 -18.25 25.14 -3.67
CA GLU A 97 -19.62 25.51 -3.29
C GLU A 97 -19.72 26.44 -2.08
N GLY A 98 -18.73 26.40 -1.17
CA GLY A 98 -18.65 27.32 -0.03
C GLY A 98 -18.14 28.71 -0.42
N GLU A 99 -17.25 28.79 -1.42
CA GLU A 99 -16.71 30.03 -1.98
C GLU A 99 -17.72 30.72 -2.92
N ASP A 100 -18.52 29.96 -3.67
CA ASP A 100 -19.54 30.45 -4.63
C ASP A 100 -20.85 30.90 -3.95
N GLN A 101 -21.06 30.64 -2.66
CA GLN A 101 -22.22 31.17 -1.91
C GLN A 101 -22.22 32.71 -1.79
N THR A 102 -21.15 33.36 -2.20
CA THR A 102 -21.09 34.82 -2.39
C THR A 102 -21.78 35.28 -3.68
N HIS A 103 -22.07 34.39 -4.64
CA HIS A 103 -22.66 34.75 -5.93
C HIS A 103 -23.56 33.62 -6.50
N LYS A 104 -24.89 33.82 -6.45
CA LYS A 104 -25.96 33.07 -7.16
C LYS A 104 -26.50 31.79 -6.50
N LEU A 105 -27.46 32.01 -5.59
CA LEU A 105 -28.52 31.05 -5.24
C LEU A 105 -29.61 31.01 -6.32
N THR A 106 -29.43 30.27 -7.42
CA THR A 106 -30.57 29.74 -8.20
C THR A 106 -30.15 28.53 -9.02
N ASN A 107 -30.74 27.36 -8.69
CA ASN A 107 -30.92 26.16 -9.53
C ASN A 107 -29.84 25.05 -9.49
N LYS A 108 -29.70 24.30 -8.37
CA LYS A 108 -29.21 22.88 -8.31
C LYS A 108 -29.24 22.26 -6.89
N VAL A 109 -30.35 22.38 -6.16
CA VAL A 109 -30.38 22.22 -4.68
C VAL A 109 -30.75 20.81 -4.18
N TRP A 110 -30.21 19.74 -4.75
CA TRP A 110 -30.37 18.38 -4.16
C TRP A 110 -29.07 17.83 -3.53
N ASN A 111 -27.89 18.23 -4.01
CA ASN A 111 -26.58 17.74 -3.53
C ASN A 111 -25.88 18.68 -2.52
N LEU A 112 -26.56 19.74 -2.08
CA LEU A 112 -26.03 20.79 -1.20
C LEU A 112 -26.46 20.63 0.27
N LEU A 113 -27.36 19.69 0.55
CA LEU A 113 -27.91 19.53 1.89
C LEU A 113 -26.88 18.86 2.82
N PRO A 114 -26.70 19.34 4.07
CA PRO A 114 -25.82 18.72 5.05
C PRO A 114 -26.07 17.22 5.26
N SER A 115 -27.32 16.78 5.11
CA SER A 115 -27.72 15.37 5.19
C SER A 115 -27.12 14.52 4.07
N SER A 116 -27.15 14.98 2.82
CA SER A 116 -26.57 14.26 1.66
C SER A 116 -25.05 14.09 1.81
N ARG A 117 -24.38 15.12 2.32
CA ARG A 117 -22.94 15.15 2.55
C ARG A 117 -22.54 14.23 3.72
N ASN A 118 -23.30 14.22 4.80
CA ASN A 118 -23.08 13.27 5.90
C ASN A 118 -23.28 11.83 5.43
N HIS A 119 -24.29 11.56 4.61
CA HIS A 119 -24.51 10.22 4.04
C HIS A 119 -23.34 9.78 3.14
N PHE A 120 -22.77 10.71 2.34
CA PHE A 120 -21.58 10.43 1.54
C PHE A 120 -20.40 10.00 2.42
N TYR A 121 -20.01 10.79 3.42
CA TYR A 121 -18.86 10.46 4.27
C TYR A 121 -19.10 9.20 5.14
N GLN A 122 -20.34 8.94 5.55
CA GLN A 122 -20.72 7.67 6.18
C GLN A 122 -20.52 6.48 5.23
N SER A 123 -20.96 6.60 3.97
CA SER A 123 -20.74 5.58 2.95
C SER A 123 -19.24 5.34 2.70
N MET A 124 -18.43 6.41 2.65
CA MET A 124 -16.98 6.28 2.52
C MET A 124 -16.36 5.53 3.70
N ASN A 125 -16.78 5.82 4.95
CA ASN A 125 -16.29 5.07 6.12
C ASN A 125 -16.56 3.56 5.99
N VAL A 126 -17.74 3.17 5.48
CA VAL A 126 -18.06 1.75 5.24
C VAL A 126 -17.14 1.14 4.17
N LYS A 127 -16.89 1.86 3.07
CA LYS A 127 -15.95 1.41 2.02
C LYS A 127 -14.53 1.27 2.55
N ILE A 128 -14.04 2.22 3.35
CA ILE A 128 -12.71 2.15 3.99
C ILE A 128 -12.62 0.90 4.87
N GLN A 129 -13.68 0.61 5.66
CA GLN A 129 -13.70 -0.54 6.53
C GLN A 129 -13.66 -1.88 5.77
N ASP A 130 -14.39 -2.00 4.67
CA ASP A 130 -14.34 -3.18 3.79
C ASP A 130 -12.94 -3.38 3.19
N LEU A 131 -12.34 -2.30 2.66
CA LEU A 131 -10.99 -2.36 2.10
C LEU A 131 -9.93 -2.70 3.16
N LEU A 132 -10.06 -2.14 4.36
CA LEU A 132 -9.17 -2.47 5.47
C LEU A 132 -9.23 -3.97 5.77
N GLN A 133 -10.43 -4.55 5.88
CA GLN A 133 -10.60 -5.98 6.12
C GLN A 133 -10.00 -6.83 5.00
N ARG A 134 -10.18 -6.42 3.73
CA ARG A 134 -9.55 -7.09 2.57
C ARG A 134 -8.02 -7.03 2.65
N LEU A 135 -7.45 -5.88 2.97
CA LEU A 135 -5.99 -5.70 3.10
C LEU A 135 -5.40 -6.49 4.28
N GLU A 136 -6.10 -6.56 5.41
CA GLU A 136 -5.71 -7.37 6.56
C GLU A 136 -5.67 -8.87 6.23
N ASN A 137 -6.59 -9.36 5.39
CA ASN A 137 -6.55 -10.73 4.88
C ASN A 137 -5.26 -11.00 4.07
N PHE A 138 -4.81 -10.06 3.23
CA PHE A 138 -3.54 -10.20 2.52
C PHE A 138 -2.34 -10.23 3.49
N VAL A 139 -2.39 -9.42 4.56
CA VAL A 139 -1.37 -9.45 5.62
C VAL A 139 -1.29 -10.82 6.30
N GLN A 140 -2.42 -11.49 6.49
CA GLN A 140 -2.45 -12.84 7.08
C GLN A 140 -1.94 -13.90 6.09
N GLN A 141 -2.36 -13.83 4.82
CA GLN A 141 -1.95 -14.79 3.77
C GLN A 141 -0.44 -14.77 3.49
N LYS A 142 0.23 -13.63 3.69
CA LYS A 142 1.69 -13.51 3.47
C LYS A 142 2.51 -14.52 4.27
N ILE A 143 2.02 -14.94 5.45
CA ILE A 143 2.67 -15.93 6.32
C ILE A 143 2.71 -17.29 5.62
N ALA A 144 1.60 -17.69 5.01
CA ALA A 144 1.50 -18.95 4.27
C ALA A 144 2.37 -18.96 3.00
N LEU A 145 2.64 -17.79 2.43
CA LEU A 145 3.49 -17.63 1.24
C LEU A 145 4.98 -17.44 1.57
N VAL A 146 5.36 -17.44 2.87
CA VAL A 146 6.73 -17.22 3.35
C VAL A 146 7.33 -15.94 2.72
N LEU A 147 6.54 -14.87 2.71
CA LEU A 147 6.93 -13.55 2.22
C LEU A 147 7.44 -12.70 3.39
N GLY A 148 8.63 -12.12 3.24
CA GLY A 148 9.25 -11.29 4.29
C GLY A 148 10.05 -12.03 5.37
N GLU A 149 10.40 -13.31 5.17
CA GLU A 149 11.55 -13.87 5.88
C GLU A 149 12.81 -13.17 5.37
N VAL A 150 13.25 -12.14 6.10
CA VAL A 150 14.67 -11.74 6.07
C VAL A 150 15.40 -12.98 6.55
N ALA A 151 15.88 -13.77 5.61
CA ALA A 151 16.69 -14.94 5.88
C ALA A 151 17.74 -14.52 6.89
N ARG A 152 17.61 -15.00 8.13
CA ARG A 152 18.74 -15.18 9.03
C ARG A 152 19.66 -16.10 8.23
N ARG A 153 20.54 -15.50 7.42
CA ARG A 153 21.44 -16.22 6.52
C ARG A 153 22.06 -17.30 7.38
N LYS A 154 21.75 -18.57 7.09
CA LYS A 154 22.54 -19.68 7.58
C LYS A 154 23.96 -19.33 7.15
N VAL A 155 24.79 -18.98 8.11
CA VAL A 155 26.24 -18.95 7.95
C VAL A 155 26.58 -20.37 7.53
N SER A 156 26.73 -20.58 6.22
CA SER A 156 27.32 -21.79 5.70
C SER A 156 28.75 -21.76 6.20
N HIS A 157 29.05 -22.56 7.22
CA HIS A 157 30.40 -22.73 7.71
C HIS A 157 31.23 -23.25 6.54
N ARG A 158 32.02 -22.35 5.96
CA ARG A 158 33.06 -22.66 4.99
C ARG A 158 33.98 -23.70 5.65
N THR A 159 34.08 -24.90 5.08
CA THR A 159 35.08 -25.86 5.50
C THR A 159 36.47 -25.26 5.25
N PRO A 160 37.38 -25.26 6.25
CA PRO A 160 38.78 -24.95 5.99
C PRO A 160 39.38 -26.12 5.19
N THR A 161 39.66 -25.91 3.91
CA THR A 161 40.57 -26.79 3.17
C THR A 161 41.99 -26.46 3.62
N THR A 162 42.48 -27.22 4.59
CA THR A 162 43.91 -27.30 4.90
C THR A 162 44.57 -28.12 3.79
N SER A 163 45.21 -27.44 2.84
CA SER A 163 46.17 -28.02 1.91
C SER A 163 47.56 -27.83 2.50
N LEU A 164 48.09 -28.85 3.15
CA LEU A 164 49.51 -28.94 3.49
C LEU A 164 50.27 -29.25 2.20
N VAL A 165 50.95 -28.25 1.65
CA VAL A 165 51.98 -28.43 0.64
C VAL A 165 53.24 -28.82 1.42
N ASP A 166 53.61 -30.10 1.37
CA ASP A 166 54.93 -30.53 1.81
C ASP A 166 55.89 -30.33 0.64
N GLU A 167 56.82 -29.40 0.83
CA GLU A 167 57.84 -28.98 -0.13
C GLU A 167 58.95 -30.06 -0.15
N PRO A 168 59.35 -30.62 -1.30
CA PRO A 168 60.41 -31.62 -1.32
C PRO A 168 61.77 -30.96 -1.10
N CYS A 169 62.41 -31.28 0.03
CA CYS A 169 63.80 -30.94 0.30
C CYS A 169 64.72 -31.58 -0.75
N VAL A 170 65.21 -30.75 -1.68
CA VAL A 170 66.32 -31.12 -2.58
C VAL A 170 67.62 -31.00 -1.80
N TYR A 171 68.17 -32.14 -1.35
CA TYR A 171 69.56 -32.19 -0.91
C TYR A 171 70.45 -32.36 -2.14
N ALA A 172 71.13 -31.28 -2.53
CA ALA A 172 72.32 -31.36 -3.35
C ALA A 172 73.54 -31.54 -2.42
N TRP A 173 74.44 -32.44 -2.80
CA TRP A 173 75.92 -32.49 -2.68
C TRP A 173 76.36 -33.96 -2.62
#